data_AF-A0A1S8AZP2-F1
#
_entry.id   AF-A0A1S8AZP2-F1
#
_cell.length_a   1.000
_cell.length_b   1.000
_cell.length_c   1.000
_cell.angle_alpha   90.00
_cell.angle_beta   90.00
_cell.angle_gamma   90.00
#
_symmetry.space_group_name_H-M   'P 1'
#
loop_
_entity.id
_entity.type
_entity.pdbx_description
1 polymer ?
#
loop_
_entity_poly.entity_id
_entity_poly.type
_entity_poly.pdbx_seq_one_letter_code
_entity_poly.pdbx_strand_id
1 'polypeptide(L)'
;MTGLEILVLVAVLALVLVAAQLVRAARPFIVNAIVGLVVLYLAQAVFGLTIAITPVVIAIVALGGLPGSIVVIVLSVLEIAFV
;
A
#
# COMPACT_ATOMS: atom_id res chain seq x y z
N MET A 1 -36.69 21.17 -14.01
CA MET A 1 -35.61 20.17 -14.01
C MET A 1 -35.32 19.79 -15.45
N THR A 2 -34.18 20.20 -15.98
CA THR A 2 -33.75 19.85 -17.35
C THR A 2 -33.10 18.46 -17.36
N GLY A 3 -33.12 17.76 -18.49
CA GLY A 3 -32.51 16.42 -18.59
C GLY A 3 -30.99 16.41 -18.29
N LEU A 4 -30.32 17.54 -18.56
CA LEU A 4 -28.90 17.72 -18.26
C LEU A 4 -28.62 17.82 -16.75
N GLU A 5 -29.44 18.55 -16.00
CA GLU A 5 -29.32 18.65 -14.53
C GLU A 5 -29.41 17.28 -13.87
N ILE A 6 -30.34 16.44 -14.33
CA ILE A 6 -30.54 15.08 -13.83
C ILE A 6 -29.32 14.20 -14.15
N LEU A 7 -28.78 14.29 -15.36
CA LEU A 7 -27.61 13.52 -15.78
C LEU A 7 -26.36 13.90 -14.98
N VAL A 8 -26.11 15.20 -14.79
CA VAL A 8 -24.99 15.69 -13.97
C VAL A 8 -25.15 15.25 -12.52
N LEU A 9 -26.36 15.34 -11.95
CA LEU A 9 -26.63 14.89 -10.60
C LEU A 9 -26.31 13.40 -10.43
N VAL A 10 -26.77 12.55 -11.36
CA VAL A 10 -26.48 11.11 -11.34
C VAL A 10 -24.98 10.83 -11.46
N ALA A 11 -24.28 11.54 -12.35
CA ALA A 11 -22.84 11.39 -12.52
C ALA A 11 -22.05 11.77 -11.25
N VAL A 12 -22.41 12.88 -10.60
CA VAL A 12 -21.79 13.32 -9.34
C VAL A 12 -22.04 12.29 -8.24
N LEU A 13 -23.28 11.80 -8.11
CA LEU A 13 -23.61 10.76 -7.13
C LEU A 13 -22.80 9.48 -7.37
N ALA A 14 -22.71 9.02 -8.63
CA ALA A 14 -21.91 7.86 -8.98
C ALA A 14 -20.43 8.07 -8.62
N LEU A 15 -19.88 9.24 -8.91
CA LEU A 15 -18.47 9.57 -8.64
C LEU A 15 -18.18 9.59 -7.13
N VAL A 16 -19.08 10.14 -6.31
CA VAL A 16 -18.96 10.12 -4.85
C VAL A 16 -19.02 8.69 -4.30
N LEU A 17 -19.92 7.86 -4.81
CA LEU A 17 -20.04 6.47 -4.36
C LEU A 17 -18.80 5.65 -4.71
N VAL A 18 -18.28 5.79 -5.93
CA VAL A 18 -17.03 5.14 -6.37
C VAL A 18 -15.85 5.61 -5.51
N ALA A 19 -15.72 6.92 -5.29
CA ALA A 19 -14.66 7.47 -4.44
C ALA A 19 -14.75 6.92 -3.01
N ALA A 20 -15.95 6.84 -2.42
CA ALA A 20 -16.14 6.30 -1.09
C ALA A 20 -15.76 4.81 -1.00
N GLN A 21 -16.04 4.02 -2.04
CA GLN A 21 -15.62 2.62 -2.12
C GLN A 21 -14.10 2.49 -2.23
N LEU A 22 -13.46 3.30 -3.08
CA LEU A 22 -12.00 3.31 -3.23
C LEU A 22 -11.30 3.66 -1.92
N VAL A 23 -11.76 4.69 -1.21
CA VAL A 23 -11.22 5.07 0.10
C VAL A 23 -11.36 3.94 1.11
N ARG A 24 -12.51 3.24 1.13
CA ARG A 24 -12.71 2.08 2.01
C ARG A 24 -11.79 0.91 1.63
N ALA A 25 -11.60 0.65 0.34
CA ALA A 25 -10.71 -0.38 -0.15
C ALA A 25 -9.22 -0.06 0.10
N ALA A 26 -8.85 1.22 0.14
CA ALA A 26 -7.48 1.67 0.39
C ALA A 26 -7.03 1.52 1.86
N ARG A 27 -7.96 1.53 2.82
CA ARG A 27 -7.67 1.41 4.26
C ARG A 27 -6.74 0.24 4.64
N PRO A 28 -6.99 -1.02 4.22
CA PRO A 28 -6.12 -2.14 4.57
C PRO A 28 -4.69 -1.98 4.05
N PHE A 29 -4.48 -1.35 2.88
CA PHE A 29 -3.13 -1.13 2.34
C PHE A 29 -2.27 -0.26 3.25
N ILE A 30 -2.86 0.73 3.91
CA ILE A 30 -2.15 1.60 4.86
C ILE A 30 -1.73 0.80 6.09
N VAL A 31 -2.63 -0.02 6.65
CA VAL A 31 -2.32 -0.86 7.82
C VAL A 31 -1.23 -1.88 7.45
N ASN A 32 -1.34 -2.53 6.30
CA ASN A 32 -0.35 -3.46 5.78
C ASN A 32 1.01 -2.80 5.59
N ALA A 33 1.04 -1.62 4.99
CA ALA A 33 2.25 -0.82 4.82
C ALA A 33 2.90 -0.51 6.17
N ILE A 34 2.13 -0.02 7.15
CA ILE A 34 2.64 0.30 8.49
C ILE A 34 3.21 -0.95 9.16
N VAL A 35 2.44 -2.04 9.20
CA VAL A 35 2.86 -3.30 9.85
C VAL A 35 4.15 -3.83 9.21
N GLY A 36 4.21 -3.92 7.88
CA GLY A 36 5.40 -4.46 7.24
C GLY A 36 6.59 -3.49 7.25
N LEU A 37 6.38 -2.18 7.24
CA LEU A 37 7.46 -1.19 7.44
C LEU A 37 8.04 -1.29 8.85
N VAL A 38 7.21 -1.50 9.87
CA VAL A 38 7.67 -1.77 11.24
C VAL A 38 8.52 -3.04 11.27
N VAL A 39 8.11 -4.09 10.56
CA VAL A 39 8.88 -5.35 10.46
C VAL A 39 10.22 -5.13 9.75
N LEU A 40 10.24 -4.41 8.63
CA LEU A 40 11.49 -4.06 7.94
C LEU A 40 12.42 -3.23 8.82
N TYR A 41 11.88 -2.28 9.57
CA TYR A 41 12.66 -1.48 10.52
C TYR A 41 13.26 -2.35 11.63
N LEU A 42 12.47 -3.25 12.22
CA LEU A 42 12.97 -4.21 13.21
C LEU A 42 14.04 -5.12 12.62
N ALA A 43 13.89 -5.55 11.37
CA ALA A 43 14.87 -6.38 10.70
C ALA A 43 16.22 -5.65 10.54
N GLN A 44 16.18 -4.38 10.14
CA GLN A 44 17.38 -3.53 10.04
C GLN A 44 18.02 -3.29 11.42
N ALA A 45 17.21 -2.99 12.44
CA ALA A 45 17.69 -2.69 13.79
C ALA A 45 18.27 -3.91 14.53
N VAL A 46 17.67 -5.09 14.36
CA VAL A 46 18.06 -6.32 15.09
C VAL A 46 19.13 -7.11 14.35
N PHE A 47 19.03 -7.22 13.02
CA PHE A 47 19.95 -8.03 12.21
C PHE A 47 21.02 -7.19 11.49
N GLY A 48 20.99 -5.86 11.62
CA GLY A 48 21.95 -4.98 10.96
C GLY A 48 21.82 -4.95 9.44
N LEU A 49 20.66 -5.37 8.90
CA LEU A 49 20.41 -5.36 7.46
C LEU A 49 20.30 -3.90 6.97
N THR A 50 20.87 -3.62 5.80
CA THR A 50 20.61 -2.38 5.05
C THR A 50 19.57 -2.69 4.00
N ILE A 51 18.33 -2.25 4.24
CA ILE A 51 17.21 -2.46 3.31
C ILE A 51 16.80 -1.11 2.73
N ALA A 52 16.95 -0.95 1.41
CA ALA A 52 16.57 0.27 0.73
C ALA A 52 15.04 0.47 0.72
N ILE A 53 14.54 1.44 1.48
CA ILE A 53 13.11 1.80 1.48
C ILE A 53 12.79 2.67 0.26
N THR A 54 12.40 2.02 -0.83
CA THR A 54 11.98 2.67 -2.07
C THR A 54 10.45 2.67 -2.21
N PRO A 55 9.86 3.49 -3.11
CA PRO A 55 8.43 3.43 -3.41
C PRO A 55 7.95 2.02 -3.82
N VAL A 56 8.82 1.24 -4.47
CA VAL A 56 8.53 -0.15 -4.87
C VAL A 56 8.41 -1.05 -3.64
N VAL A 57 9.31 -0.94 -2.66
CA VAL A 57 9.23 -1.71 -1.40
C VAL A 57 7.95 -1.35 -0.65
N ILE A 58 7.62 -0.06 -0.55
CA ILE A 58 6.38 0.39 0.10
C ILE A 58 5.16 -0.22 -0.60
N ALA A 59 5.14 -0.27 -1.93
CA ALA A 59 4.05 -0.90 -2.68
C ALA A 59 3.96 -2.41 -2.41
N ILE A 60 5.09 -3.14 -2.43
CA ILE A 60 5.14 -4.58 -2.11
C ILE A 60 4.58 -4.83 -0.71
N VAL A 61 4.98 -4.03 0.26
CA VAL A 61 4.54 -4.16 1.65
C VAL A 61 3.09 -3.68 1.84
N ALA A 62 2.62 -2.67 1.11
CA ALA A 62 1.22 -2.26 1.17
C ALA A 62 0.29 -3.35 0.62
N LEU A 63 0.66 -3.96 -0.51
CA LEU A 63 -0.11 -5.04 -1.14
C LEU A 63 -0.06 -6.34 -0.33
N GLY A 64 1.13 -6.70 0.15
CA GLY A 64 1.40 -7.98 0.82
C GLY A 64 1.42 -7.93 2.35
N GLY A 65 1.43 -6.76 2.98
CA GLY A 65 1.54 -6.60 4.44
C GLY A 65 2.76 -7.30 5.04
N LEU A 66 2.51 -8.03 6.13
CA LEU A 66 3.52 -8.85 6.81
C LEU A 66 4.20 -9.85 5.85
N PRO A 67 3.49 -10.71 5.09
CA PRO A 67 4.17 -11.60 4.14
C PRO A 67 4.95 -10.84 3.07
N GLY A 68 4.48 -9.66 2.62
CA GLY A 68 5.25 -8.80 1.71
C GLY A 68 6.59 -8.36 2.29
N SER A 69 6.62 -7.98 3.57
CA SER A 69 7.88 -7.62 4.26
C SER A 69 8.86 -8.78 4.38
N ILE A 70 8.37 -10.01 4.59
CA ILE A 70 9.21 -11.20 4.66
C ILE A 70 9.91 -11.44 3.32
N VAL A 71 9.18 -11.29 2.20
CA VAL A 71 9.77 -11.43 0.86
C VAL A 71 10.89 -10.42 0.63
N VAL A 72 10.68 -9.16 1.01
CA VAL A 72 11.72 -8.11 0.89
C VAL A 72 12.95 -8.45 1.73
N ILE A 73 12.77 -8.91 2.97
CA ILE A 73 13.88 -9.32 3.83
C ILE A 73 14.65 -10.48 3.21
N VAL A 74 13.95 -11.51 2.73
CA VAL A 74 14.60 -12.67 2.08
C VAL A 74 15.41 -12.23 0.87
N LEU A 75 14.86 -11.38 0.00
CA LEU A 75 15.57 -10.89 -1.19
C LEU A 75 16.79 -10.03 -0.85
N SER A 76 16.72 -9.24 0.22
CA SER A 76 17.85 -8.42 0.71
C SER A 76 18.94 -9.28 1.33
N VAL A 77 18.58 -10.29 2.14
CA VAL A 77 19.54 -11.25 2.75
C VAL A 77 20.26 -12.07 1.69
N LEU A 78 19.58 -12.39 0.58
CA LEU A 78 20.20 -13.10 -0.56
C LEU A 78 21.01 -12.18 -1.48
N GLU A 79 21.11 -10.88 -1.18
CA GLU A 79 21.75 -9.85 -2.00
C GLU A 79 21.20 -9.74 -3.45
N ILE A 80 19.95 -10.18 -3.66
CA ILE A 80 19.31 -10.18 -4.99
C ILE A 80 18.66 -8.82 -5.28
N ALA A 81 18.06 -8.19 -4.26
CA ALA A 81 17.36 -6.91 -4.40
C ALA A 81 17.26 -6.15 -3.07
N PHE A 82 17.06 -4.83 -3.16
CA PHE A 82 16.83 -3.92 -2.03
C PHE A 82 17.98 -3.82 -1.01
N VAL A 83 19.21 -4.14 -1.46
CA VAL A 83 20.47 -3.88 -0.74
C VAL A 83 20.86 -2.41 -0.87
#